data_AF-A0A523MWQ2-F1
#
_entry.id   AF-A0A523MWQ2-F1
#
_cell.length_a   1.000
_cell.length_b   1.000
_cell.length_c   1.000
_cell.angle_alpha   90.00
_cell.angle_beta   90.00
_cell.angle_gamma   90.00
#
_symmetry.space_group_name_H-M   'P 1'
#
loop_
_entity.id
_entity.type
_entity.pdbx_description
1 polymer ?
#
loop_
_entity_poly.entity_id
_entity_poly.type
_entity_poly.pdbx_seq_one_letter_code
_entity_poly.pdbx_strand_id
1 'polypeptide(L)'
;MERRIHILTRAQLLVLMVFTLAGQFSISITHICGFLGGGLWLAKARLTRSRVRLHWPLWMPFAAFSLASILAVLTALDPLRSFEHLKRLFEMVIFFWVLNTLADPDLRNSLQAVIDKFRRTRPAQLFKTTRGADASVSPRNFFIGLILFAASLSALTGLTQVLQDGLSIHHRISGTFSIYMTFAGILMQTALVAAAYLLFRNKKNAWVWGALVLMLLALALTLTRQAWLGFGSG
;
A
#
# COMPACT_ATOMS: atom_id res chain seq x y z
N MET A 1 18.89 17.02 -18.59
CA MET A 1 17.48 16.74 -18.23
C MET A 1 17.31 15.34 -17.61
N GLU A 2 17.94 14.31 -18.20
CA GLU A 2 17.88 12.91 -17.76
C GLU A 2 18.32 12.68 -16.30
N ARG A 3 19.39 13.32 -15.84
CA ARG A 3 19.84 13.24 -14.44
C ARG A 3 18.75 13.66 -13.44
N ARG A 4 17.96 14.70 -13.75
CA ARG A 4 16.86 15.15 -12.88
C ARG A 4 15.73 14.12 -12.85
N ILE A 5 15.36 13.55 -13.99
CA ILE A 5 14.32 12.52 -14.11
C ILE A 5 14.71 11.25 -13.34
N HIS A 6 15.98 10.83 -13.41
CA HIS A 6 16.48 9.70 -12.62
C HIS A 6 16.43 9.96 -11.11
N ILE A 7 16.80 11.15 -10.65
CA ILE A 7 16.71 11.52 -9.23
C ILE A 7 15.24 11.51 -8.77
N LEU A 8 14.32 12.10 -9.54
CA LEU A 8 12.89 12.10 -9.23
C LEU A 8 12.32 10.68 -9.16
N THR A 9 12.72 9.80 -10.07
CA THR A 9 12.24 8.40 -10.09
C THR A 9 12.75 7.61 -8.88
N ARG A 10 14.01 7.83 -8.47
CA ARG A 10 14.53 7.21 -7.24
C ARG A 10 13.84 7.75 -5.99
N ALA A 11 13.60 9.05 -5.94
CA ALA A 11 12.84 9.66 -4.84
C ALA A 11 11.41 9.09 -4.77
N GLN A 12 10.72 8.96 -5.89
CA GLN A 12 9.40 8.33 -5.98
C GLN A 12 9.41 6.87 -5.52
N LEU A 13 10.42 6.09 -5.93
CA LEU A 13 10.58 4.71 -5.48
C LEU A 13 10.71 4.65 -3.96
N LEU A 14 11.58 5.47 -3.37
CA LEU A 14 11.78 5.52 -1.92
C LEU A 14 10.49 5.93 -1.19
N VAL A 15 9.82 6.98 -1.65
CA VAL A 15 8.56 7.44 -1.06
C VAL A 15 7.49 6.35 -1.16
N LEU A 16 7.39 5.65 -2.28
CA LEU A 16 6.43 4.55 -2.46
C LEU A 16 6.75 3.35 -1.56
N MET A 17 8.03 3.02 -1.36
CA MET A 17 8.44 1.97 -0.42
C MET A 17 8.10 2.34 1.02
N VAL A 18 8.40 3.57 1.45
CA VAL A 18 8.06 4.06 2.80
C VAL A 18 6.54 4.12 2.97
N PHE A 19 5.80 4.62 1.98
CA PHE A 19 4.33 4.64 1.99
C PHE A 19 3.75 3.25 2.19
N THR A 20 4.26 2.26 1.46
CA THR A 20 3.79 0.87 1.54
C THR A 20 4.05 0.24 2.91
N LEU A 21 5.24 0.47 3.48
CA LEU A 21 5.62 -0.05 4.79
C LEU A 21 4.85 0.65 5.92
N ALA A 22 4.79 1.98 5.87
CA ALA A 22 4.16 2.80 6.91
C ALA A 22 2.63 2.65 6.93
N GLY A 23 2.01 2.28 5.80
CA GLY A 23 0.57 2.06 5.68
C GLY A 23 0.01 1.06 6.70
N GLN A 24 0.83 0.14 7.19
CA GLN A 24 0.44 -0.88 8.17
C GLN A 24 0.59 -0.43 9.63
N PHE A 25 1.23 0.71 9.88
CA PHE A 25 1.59 1.16 11.23
C PHE A 25 1.13 2.57 11.56
N SER A 26 1.10 3.48 10.59
CA SER A 26 0.85 4.91 10.84
C SER A 26 0.11 5.59 9.69
N ILE A 27 -1.09 6.08 10.00
CA ILE A 27 -1.90 6.88 9.07
C ILE A 27 -1.18 8.19 8.73
N SER A 28 -0.62 8.87 9.74
CA SER A 28 0.03 10.18 9.56
C SER A 28 1.23 10.11 8.62
N ILE A 29 2.11 9.12 8.79
CA ILE A 29 3.27 8.92 7.90
C ILE A 29 2.78 8.61 6.49
N THR A 30 1.75 7.78 6.36
CA THR A 30 1.16 7.41 5.06
C THR A 30 0.58 8.62 4.34
N HIS A 31 -0.10 9.53 5.05
CA HIS A 31 -0.59 10.78 4.48
C HIS A 31 0.56 11.69 4.02
N ILE A 32 1.60 11.88 4.84
CA ILE A 32 2.76 12.69 4.47
C ILE A 32 3.44 12.12 3.22
N CYS A 33 3.68 10.81 3.19
CA CYS A 33 4.25 10.15 2.03
C CYS A 33 3.34 10.23 0.80
N GLY A 34 2.02 10.15 0.98
CA GLY A 34 1.03 10.32 -0.08
C GLY A 34 1.09 11.70 -0.72
N PHE A 35 1.14 12.76 0.09
CA PHE A 35 1.29 14.14 -0.40
C PHE A 35 2.63 14.37 -1.09
N LEU A 36 3.74 13.93 -0.48
CA LEU A 36 5.08 14.04 -1.06
C LEU A 36 5.19 13.27 -2.37
N GLY A 37 4.66 12.04 -2.41
CA GLY A 37 4.65 11.17 -3.57
C GLY A 37 3.83 11.75 -4.72
N GLY A 38 2.60 12.18 -4.44
CA GLY A 38 1.75 12.86 -5.40
C GLY A 38 2.37 14.15 -5.93
N GLY A 39 2.98 14.96 -5.06
CA GLY A 39 3.70 16.18 -5.46
C GLY A 39 4.90 15.89 -6.37
N LEU A 40 5.73 14.91 -6.03
CA LEU A 40 6.86 14.46 -6.86
C LEU A 40 6.40 13.92 -8.21
N TRP A 41 5.27 13.20 -8.24
CA TRP A 41 4.65 12.71 -9.46
C TRP A 41 4.12 13.83 -10.36
N LEU A 42 3.42 14.81 -9.80
CA LEU A 42 3.01 15.99 -10.56
C LEU A 42 4.20 16.78 -11.08
N ALA A 43 5.26 16.94 -10.28
CA ALA A 43 6.50 17.58 -10.72
C ALA A 43 7.17 16.82 -11.86
N LYS A 44 7.27 15.48 -11.76
CA LYS A 44 7.77 14.62 -12.83
C LYS A 44 6.90 14.74 -14.08
N ALA A 45 5.57 14.64 -13.93
CA ALA A 45 4.62 14.73 -15.04
C ALA A 45 4.70 16.09 -15.77
N ARG A 46 4.89 17.19 -15.04
CA ARG A 46 5.10 18.53 -15.62
C ARG A 46 6.41 18.63 -16.39
N LEU A 47 7.49 17.99 -15.92
CA LEU A 47 8.78 17.99 -16.60
C LEU A 47 8.83 17.05 -17.82
N THR A 48 8.14 15.91 -17.76
CA THR A 48 8.12 14.89 -18.81
C THR A 48 6.94 15.08 -19.79
N ARG A 49 6.37 16.30 -19.83
CA ARG A 49 5.20 16.70 -20.63
C ARG A 49 5.29 16.35 -22.13
N SER A 50 6.47 16.03 -22.64
CA SER A 50 6.69 15.60 -24.03
C SER A 50 6.61 14.08 -24.29
N ARG A 51 6.52 13.20 -23.27
CA ARG A 51 6.71 11.76 -23.49
C ARG A 51 5.74 10.78 -22.80
N VAL A 52 4.83 11.20 -21.93
CA VAL A 52 4.02 10.26 -21.11
C VAL A 52 2.55 10.25 -21.51
N ARG A 53 2.07 9.09 -21.97
CA ARG A 53 0.65 8.73 -21.92
C ARG A 53 0.28 8.45 -20.47
N LEU A 54 -0.39 9.39 -19.81
CA LEU A 54 -0.93 9.13 -18.47
C LEU A 54 -2.06 8.11 -18.58
N HIS A 55 -1.98 7.05 -17.78
CA HIS A 55 -3.07 6.08 -17.67
C HIS A 55 -4.04 6.57 -16.61
N TRP A 56 -5.26 6.88 -17.05
CA TRP A 56 -6.35 7.35 -16.19
C TRP A 56 -7.52 6.36 -16.15
N PRO A 57 -7.32 5.08 -15.76
CA PRO A 57 -8.45 4.21 -15.53
C PRO A 57 -9.24 4.80 -14.34
N LEU A 58 -10.54 5.03 -14.51
CA LEU A 58 -11.46 5.57 -13.50
C LEU A 58 -11.46 7.09 -13.27
N TRP A 59 -10.91 7.94 -14.14
CA TRP A 59 -11.05 9.40 -13.91
C TRP A 59 -12.52 9.88 -13.84
N MET A 60 -13.42 9.24 -14.60
CA MET A 60 -14.85 9.58 -14.62
C MET A 60 -15.55 9.41 -13.27
N PRO A 61 -15.54 8.24 -12.59
CA PRO A 61 -16.18 8.09 -11.29
C PRO A 61 -15.54 8.97 -10.21
N PHE A 62 -14.22 9.14 -10.23
CA PHE A 62 -13.54 10.05 -9.30
C PHE A 62 -13.96 11.51 -9.51
N ALA A 63 -14.12 11.95 -10.76
CA ALA A 63 -14.61 13.30 -11.08
C ALA A 63 -16.08 13.47 -10.69
N ALA A 64 -16.93 12.48 -10.99
CA ALA A 64 -18.35 12.50 -10.61
C ALA A 64 -18.52 12.58 -9.08
N PHE A 65 -17.77 11.76 -8.33
CA PHE A 65 -17.77 11.81 -6.87
C PHE A 65 -17.26 13.16 -6.33
N SER A 66 -16.20 13.71 -6.94
CA SER A 66 -15.67 15.01 -6.55
C SER A 66 -16.67 16.14 -6.81
N LEU A 67 -17.35 16.12 -7.96
CA LEU A 67 -18.41 17.09 -8.28
C LEU A 67 -19.59 16.94 -7.31
N ALA A 68 -20.05 15.73 -7.05
CA ALA A 68 -21.12 15.47 -6.08
C ALA A 68 -20.73 15.95 -4.68
N SER A 69 -19.47 15.74 -4.27
CA SER A 69 -18.94 16.20 -2.97
C SER A 69 -18.89 17.73 -2.89
N ILE A 70 -18.44 18.40 -3.95
CA ILE A 70 -18.42 19.86 -4.01
C ILE A 70 -19.84 20.42 -3.99
N LEU A 71 -20.76 19.84 -4.77
CA LEU A 71 -22.17 20.22 -4.76
C LEU A 71 -22.78 20.05 -3.36
N ALA A 72 -22.50 18.93 -2.69
CA ALA A 72 -22.97 18.69 -1.32
C ALA A 72 -22.45 19.75 -0.33
N VAL A 73 -21.17 20.14 -0.43
CA VAL A 73 -20.58 21.19 0.40
C VAL A 73 -21.20 22.57 0.11
N LEU A 74 -21.47 22.87 -1.16
CA LEU A 74 -22.11 24.14 -1.56
C LEU A 74 -23.57 24.22 -1.10
N THR A 75 -24.28 23.09 -1.03
CA THR A 75 -25.66 23.03 -0.53
C THR A 75 -25.77 22.88 0.99
N ALA A 76 -24.65 22.76 1.70
CA ALA A 76 -24.65 22.58 3.15
C ALA A 76 -24.97 23.90 3.87
N LEU A 77 -25.73 23.81 4.96
CA LEU A 77 -26.14 24.94 5.81
C LEU A 77 -24.94 25.72 6.40
N ASP A 78 -23.81 25.04 6.64
CA ASP A 78 -22.55 25.62 7.12
C ASP A 78 -21.36 25.29 6.19
N PRO A 79 -21.12 26.11 5.15
CA PRO A 79 -20.10 25.83 4.13
C PRO A 79 -18.67 25.77 4.68
N LEU A 80 -18.32 26.71 5.57
CA LEU A 80 -16.96 26.88 6.09
C LEU A 80 -16.45 25.65 6.87
N ARG A 81 -17.34 24.97 7.60
CA ARG A 81 -17.01 23.74 8.34
C ARG A 81 -16.92 22.53 7.41
N SER A 82 -17.75 22.51 6.38
CA SER A 82 -17.83 21.42 5.41
C SER A 82 -16.61 21.33 4.48
N PHE A 83 -15.91 22.46 4.25
CA PHE A 83 -14.64 22.48 3.50
C PHE A 83 -13.53 21.64 4.13
N GLU A 84 -13.56 21.39 5.45
CA GLU A 84 -12.56 20.55 6.11
C GLU A 84 -12.60 19.10 5.58
N HIS A 85 -13.79 18.60 5.24
CA HIS A 85 -13.98 17.25 4.71
C HIS A 85 -13.48 17.12 3.26
N LEU A 86 -13.39 18.22 2.52
CA LEU A 86 -12.89 18.24 1.14
C LEU A 86 -11.41 17.82 1.05
N LYS A 87 -10.66 17.96 2.16
CA LYS A 87 -9.25 17.51 2.24
C LYS A 87 -9.08 16.03 1.88
N ARG A 88 -10.09 15.20 2.12
CA ARG A 88 -10.08 13.77 1.78
C ARG A 88 -10.12 13.51 0.26
N LEU A 89 -10.60 14.46 -0.56
CA LEU A 89 -10.53 14.33 -2.02
C LEU A 89 -9.08 14.33 -2.53
N PHE A 90 -8.15 14.95 -1.82
CA PHE A 90 -6.74 14.90 -2.22
C PHE A 90 -6.14 13.49 -2.11
N GLU A 91 -6.72 12.60 -1.31
CA GLU A 91 -6.31 11.20 -1.24
C GLU A 91 -6.54 10.47 -2.57
N MET A 92 -7.45 10.96 -3.42
CA MET A 92 -7.67 10.43 -4.78
C MET A 92 -6.44 10.60 -5.67
N VAL A 93 -5.63 11.64 -5.45
CA VAL A 93 -4.38 11.87 -6.18
C VAL A 93 -3.36 10.76 -5.89
N ILE A 94 -3.39 10.20 -4.68
CA ILE A 94 -2.50 9.09 -4.28
C ILE A 94 -2.75 7.87 -5.17
N PHE A 95 -4.01 7.57 -5.49
CA PHE A 95 -4.35 6.45 -6.37
C PHE A 95 -3.71 6.61 -7.76
N PHE A 96 -3.90 7.77 -8.39
CA PHE A 96 -3.29 8.05 -9.70
C PHE A 96 -1.77 8.07 -9.65
N TRP A 97 -1.20 8.61 -8.57
CA TRP A 97 0.25 8.58 -8.34
C TRP A 97 0.76 7.15 -8.30
N VAL A 98 0.20 6.28 -7.45
CA VAL A 98 0.65 4.89 -7.29
C VAL A 98 0.49 4.12 -8.61
N LEU A 99 -0.65 4.24 -9.28
CA LEU A 99 -0.89 3.55 -10.56
C LEU A 99 0.09 3.96 -11.65
N ASN A 100 0.27 5.27 -11.87
CA ASN A 100 1.17 5.75 -12.91
C ASN A 100 2.63 5.46 -12.58
N THR A 101 2.99 5.48 -11.29
CA THR A 101 4.34 5.14 -10.83
C THR A 101 4.62 3.65 -11.03
N LEU A 102 3.69 2.76 -10.68
CA LEU A 102 3.84 1.31 -10.89
C LEU A 102 3.87 0.90 -12.38
N ALA A 103 3.22 1.68 -13.25
CA ALA A 103 3.24 1.47 -14.70
C ALA A 103 4.51 2.02 -15.38
N ASP A 104 5.32 2.82 -14.68
CA ASP A 104 6.48 3.50 -15.24
C ASP A 104 7.66 2.53 -15.46
N PRO A 105 8.19 2.40 -16.69
CA PRO A 105 9.35 1.56 -16.97
C PRO A 105 10.63 2.03 -16.26
N ASP A 106 10.81 3.34 -16.05
CA ASP A 106 11.98 3.88 -15.36
C ASP A 106 12.02 3.47 -13.88
N LEU A 107 10.84 3.36 -13.25
CA LEU A 107 10.71 2.86 -11.89
C LEU A 107 11.12 1.39 -11.83
N ARG A 108 10.66 0.56 -12.77
CA ARG A 108 11.03 -0.86 -12.85
C ARG A 108 12.55 -1.03 -12.92
N ASN A 109 13.22 -0.26 -13.78
CA ASN A 109 14.68 -0.30 -13.92
C ASN A 109 15.38 0.14 -12.63
N SER A 110 14.88 1.20 -11.98
CA SER A 110 15.41 1.67 -10.69
C SER A 110 15.23 0.63 -9.58
N LEU A 111 14.08 -0.05 -9.54
CA LEU A 111 13.79 -1.12 -8.59
C LEU A 111 14.71 -2.33 -8.81
N GLN A 112 14.89 -2.73 -10.07
CA GLN A 112 15.82 -3.82 -10.41
C GLN A 112 17.25 -3.50 -9.95
N ALA A 113 17.73 -2.27 -10.18
CA ALA A 113 19.05 -1.85 -9.72
C ALA A 113 19.19 -1.91 -8.18
N VAL A 114 18.15 -1.55 -7.43
CA VAL A 114 18.14 -1.66 -5.96
C VAL A 114 18.18 -3.13 -5.52
N ILE A 115 17.38 -3.99 -6.15
CA ILE A 115 17.33 -5.43 -5.85
C ILE A 115 18.66 -6.09 -6.20
N ASP A 116 19.27 -5.76 -7.33
CA ASP A 116 20.56 -6.29 -7.75
C ASP A 116 21.68 -5.84 -6.82
N LYS A 117 21.65 -4.58 -6.37
CA LYS A 117 22.57 -4.08 -5.34
C LYS A 117 22.40 -4.88 -4.04
N PHE A 118 21.16 -5.08 -3.58
CA PHE A 118 20.89 -5.87 -2.38
C PHE A 118 21.31 -7.34 -2.52
N ARG A 119 21.11 -7.92 -3.70
CA ARG A 119 21.55 -9.29 -4.02
C ARG A 119 23.07 -9.42 -3.97
N ARG A 120 23.80 -8.43 -4.50
CA ARG A 120 25.28 -8.42 -4.47
C ARG A 120 25.85 -8.32 -3.05
N THR A 121 25.12 -7.74 -2.11
CA THR A 121 25.56 -7.60 -0.71
C THR A 121 25.36 -8.87 0.13
N ARG A 122 24.54 -9.85 -0.32
CA ARG A 122 24.37 -11.13 0.41
C ARG A 122 25.32 -12.21 -0.14
N PRO A 123 25.90 -13.07 0.74
CA PRO A 123 26.83 -14.11 0.31
C PRO A 123 26.15 -15.08 -0.68
N ALA A 124 26.83 -15.31 -1.81
CA ALA A 124 26.35 -16.03 -2.99
C ALA A 124 25.94 -17.50 -2.76
N GLN A 125 26.12 -18.03 -1.54
CA GLN A 125 25.79 -19.41 -1.20
C GLN A 125 24.29 -19.65 -0.93
N LEU A 126 23.51 -18.62 -0.55
CA LEU A 126 22.09 -18.80 -0.21
C LEU A 126 21.12 -18.82 -1.42
N PHE A 127 21.59 -18.48 -2.63
CA PHE A 127 20.75 -18.28 -3.81
C PHE A 127 21.01 -19.28 -4.95
N LYS A 128 21.64 -20.42 -4.67
CA LYS A 128 21.97 -21.43 -5.70
C LYS A 128 20.76 -22.20 -6.26
N THR A 129 19.54 -21.99 -5.77
CA THR A 129 18.38 -22.80 -6.19
C THR A 129 17.18 -21.93 -6.54
N THR A 130 17.26 -21.19 -7.65
CA THR A 130 16.17 -21.06 -8.64
C THR A 130 16.70 -20.39 -9.89
N ARG A 131 16.99 -21.23 -10.86
CA ARG A 131 17.34 -20.97 -12.25
C ARG A 131 16.30 -20.04 -12.91
N GLY A 132 16.78 -19.04 -13.65
CA GLY A 132 15.97 -18.11 -14.43
C GLY A 132 16.63 -16.74 -14.55
N ALA A 133 17.76 -16.68 -15.27
CA ALA A 133 18.22 -15.43 -15.88
C ALA A 133 17.04 -14.85 -16.70
N ASP A 134 16.80 -13.55 -16.59
CA ASP A 134 15.70 -12.78 -17.22
C ASP A 134 14.31 -12.79 -16.54
N ALA A 135 14.22 -13.14 -15.25
CA ALA A 135 13.02 -12.81 -14.47
C ALA A 135 12.99 -11.30 -14.14
N SER A 136 12.58 -10.47 -15.11
CA SER A 136 12.35 -9.04 -14.86
C SER A 136 11.43 -8.88 -13.64
N VAL A 137 11.93 -8.28 -12.57
CA VAL A 137 11.14 -8.12 -11.34
C VAL A 137 9.92 -7.28 -11.71
N SER A 138 8.73 -7.85 -11.54
CA SER A 138 7.49 -7.11 -11.69
C SER A 138 7.30 -6.22 -10.46
N PRO A 139 7.31 -4.88 -10.60
CA PRO A 139 7.15 -3.97 -9.47
C PRO A 139 5.93 -4.31 -8.63
N ARG A 140 4.82 -4.68 -9.30
CA ARG A 140 3.59 -5.14 -8.65
C ARG A 140 3.84 -6.27 -7.64
N ASN A 141 4.55 -7.32 -8.03
CA ASN A 141 4.80 -8.47 -7.14
C ASN A 141 5.72 -8.10 -5.98
N PHE A 142 6.68 -7.21 -6.22
CA PHE A 142 7.57 -6.71 -5.19
C PHE A 142 6.78 -5.93 -4.12
N PHE A 143 5.93 -4.99 -4.55
CA PHE A 143 5.10 -4.21 -3.63
C PHE A 143 4.04 -5.06 -2.92
N ILE A 144 3.45 -6.07 -3.58
CA ILE A 144 2.58 -7.04 -2.89
C ILE A 144 3.37 -7.75 -1.78
N GLY A 145 4.58 -8.25 -2.07
CA GLY A 145 5.43 -8.86 -1.05
C GLY A 145 5.78 -7.89 0.09
N LEU A 146 6.02 -6.62 -0.22
CA LEU A 146 6.31 -5.59 0.77
C LEU A 146 5.11 -5.32 1.69
N ILE A 147 3.89 -5.25 1.13
CA ILE A 147 2.63 -5.12 1.88
C ILE A 147 2.45 -6.32 2.81
N LEU A 148 2.59 -7.53 2.29
CA LEU A 148 2.43 -8.76 3.08
C LEU A 148 3.45 -8.87 4.20
N PHE A 149 4.69 -8.45 3.94
CA PHE A 149 5.74 -8.40 4.96
C PHE A 149 5.40 -7.40 6.08
N ALA A 150 5.01 -6.17 5.71
CA ALA A 150 4.60 -5.16 6.69
C ALA A 150 3.35 -5.58 7.49
N ALA A 151 2.37 -6.19 6.81
CA ALA A 151 1.15 -6.70 7.46
C ALA A 151 1.46 -7.87 8.40
N SER A 152 2.40 -8.76 8.03
CA SER A 152 2.84 -9.84 8.91
C SER A 152 3.54 -9.31 10.16
N LEU A 153 4.40 -8.29 10.02
CA LEU A 153 5.00 -7.60 11.17
C LEU A 153 3.93 -6.96 12.06
N SER A 154 2.96 -6.27 11.46
CA SER A 154 1.85 -5.65 12.17
C SER A 154 0.97 -6.69 12.90
N ALA A 155 0.70 -7.84 12.25
CA ALA A 155 0.01 -8.97 12.84
C ALA A 155 0.79 -9.58 14.02
N LEU A 156 2.12 -9.72 13.91
CA LEU A 156 2.97 -10.16 15.02
C LEU A 156 2.91 -9.19 16.19
N THR A 157 2.97 -7.87 15.93
CA THR A 157 2.84 -6.86 17.00
C THR A 157 1.47 -6.91 17.69
N GLY A 158 0.41 -7.14 16.92
CA GLY A 158 -0.94 -7.35 17.48
C GLY A 158 -1.01 -8.63 18.32
N LEU A 159 -0.35 -9.71 17.89
CA LEU A 159 -0.30 -10.97 18.63
C LEU A 159 0.49 -10.83 19.93
N THR A 160 1.61 -10.10 19.93
CA THR A 160 2.38 -9.83 21.15
C THR A 160 1.59 -9.02 22.18
N GLN A 161 0.72 -8.10 21.74
CA GLN A 161 -0.17 -7.37 22.67
C GLN A 161 -1.14 -8.31 23.38
N VAL A 162 -1.67 -9.31 22.68
CA VAL A 162 -2.55 -10.34 23.28
C VAL A 162 -1.84 -11.11 24.39
N LEU A 163 -0.58 -11.47 24.16
CA LEU A 163 0.23 -12.21 25.12
C LEU A 163 0.57 -11.40 26.37
N GLN A 164 0.70 -10.07 26.24
CA GLN A 164 1.10 -9.17 27.34
C GLN A 164 -0.11 -8.68 28.15
N ASP A 165 -1.16 -8.19 27.48
CA ASP A 165 -2.28 -7.52 28.13
C ASP A 165 -3.48 -8.46 28.39
N GLY A 166 -3.45 -9.67 27.81
CA GLY A 166 -4.52 -10.65 27.90
C GLY A 166 -5.73 -10.34 27.00
N LEU A 167 -6.55 -11.36 26.71
CA LEU A 167 -7.79 -11.19 25.95
C LEU A 167 -8.91 -10.73 26.89
N SER A 168 -9.22 -9.44 26.91
CA SER A 168 -10.41 -8.92 27.61
C SER A 168 -11.33 -8.19 26.63
N ILE A 169 -12.65 -8.30 26.83
CA ILE A 169 -13.68 -7.74 25.93
C ILE A 169 -13.54 -6.22 25.76
N HIS A 170 -12.91 -5.56 26.73
CA HIS A 170 -12.62 -4.13 26.78
C HIS A 170 -11.22 -3.73 26.26
N HIS A 171 -10.20 -4.60 26.32
CA HIS A 171 -8.91 -4.42 25.64
C HIS A 171 -8.84 -5.29 24.38
N ARG A 172 -9.41 -4.77 23.29
CA ARG A 172 -9.33 -5.39 21.97
C ARG A 172 -8.03 -5.01 21.29
N ILE A 173 -7.48 -5.92 20.49
CA ILE A 173 -6.24 -5.70 19.75
C ILE A 173 -6.38 -4.50 18.83
N SER A 174 -5.56 -3.48 19.07
CA SER A 174 -5.47 -2.30 18.23
C SER A 174 -4.14 -2.23 17.46
N GLY A 175 -3.18 -3.12 17.76
CA GLY A 175 -1.86 -3.10 17.15
C GLY A 175 -1.15 -1.80 17.47
N THR A 176 -0.42 -1.24 16.50
CA THR A 176 0.16 0.11 16.63
C THR A 176 -0.85 1.23 16.45
N PHE A 177 -2.10 0.91 16.08
CA PHE A 177 -3.17 1.90 16.00
C PHE A 177 -3.86 2.04 17.35
N SER A 178 -4.41 3.22 17.62
CA SER A 178 -5.21 3.48 18.82
C SER A 178 -6.65 2.95 18.71
N ILE A 179 -7.09 2.58 17.49
CA ILE A 179 -8.47 2.16 17.19
C ILE A 179 -8.46 0.76 16.57
N TYR A 180 -9.07 -0.21 17.26
CA TYR A 180 -9.12 -1.62 16.84
C TYR A 180 -9.81 -1.85 15.49
N MET A 181 -10.80 -1.02 15.12
CA MET A 181 -11.50 -1.13 13.83
C MET A 181 -10.58 -0.84 12.65
N THR A 182 -9.67 0.14 12.79
CA THR A 182 -8.70 0.49 11.73
C THR A 182 -7.71 -0.64 11.52
N PHE A 183 -7.18 -1.20 12.61
CA PHE A 183 -6.27 -2.33 12.56
C PHE A 183 -6.90 -3.56 11.88
N ALA A 184 -8.13 -3.91 12.29
CA ALA A 184 -8.87 -5.02 11.67
C ALA A 184 -9.16 -4.78 10.18
N GLY A 185 -9.55 -3.55 9.80
CA GLY A 185 -9.80 -3.21 8.40
C GLY A 185 -8.56 -3.35 7.52
N ILE A 186 -7.40 -2.91 8.01
CA ILE A 186 -6.12 -3.02 7.29
C ILE A 186 -5.69 -4.49 7.16
N LEU A 187 -5.81 -5.31 8.22
CA LEU A 187 -5.53 -6.74 8.17
C LEU A 187 -6.47 -7.48 7.20
N MET A 188 -7.75 -7.13 7.20
CA MET A 188 -8.73 -7.69 6.27
C MET A 188 -8.35 -7.38 4.81
N GLN A 189 -8.07 -6.11 4.48
CA GLN A 189 -7.69 -5.72 3.12
C GLN A 189 -6.41 -6.42 2.65
N THR A 190 -5.41 -6.52 3.52
CA THR A 190 -4.14 -7.19 3.19
C THR A 190 -4.27 -8.72 3.11
N ALA A 191 -5.12 -9.33 3.93
CA ALA A 191 -5.47 -10.74 3.82
C ALA A 191 -6.19 -11.06 2.49
N LEU A 192 -7.10 -10.19 2.03
CA LEU A 192 -7.74 -10.33 0.72
C LEU A 192 -6.71 -10.28 -0.42
N VAL A 193 -5.75 -9.35 -0.35
CA VAL A 193 -4.65 -9.29 -1.34
C VAL A 193 -3.81 -10.58 -1.31
N ALA A 194 -3.52 -11.13 -0.13
CA ALA A 194 -2.80 -12.40 0.00
C ALA A 194 -3.60 -13.57 -0.60
N ALA A 195 -4.89 -13.65 -0.29
CA ALA A 195 -5.80 -14.68 -0.81
C ALA A 195 -5.90 -14.60 -2.34
N ALA A 196 -6.14 -13.42 -2.89
CA ALA A 196 -6.16 -13.19 -4.34
C ALA A 196 -4.80 -13.59 -4.98
N TYR A 197 -3.68 -13.22 -4.36
CA TYR A 197 -2.37 -13.59 -4.86
C TYR A 197 -2.15 -15.11 -4.88
N LEU A 198 -2.65 -15.84 -3.88
CA LEU A 198 -2.57 -17.30 -3.82
C LEU A 198 -3.52 -17.99 -4.81
N LEU A 199 -4.74 -17.47 -4.98
CA LEU A 199 -5.73 -18.01 -5.92
C LEU A 199 -5.28 -17.86 -7.38
N PHE A 200 -4.78 -16.68 -7.75
CA PHE A 200 -4.39 -16.41 -9.14
C PHE A 200 -2.96 -16.87 -9.49
N ARG A 201 -2.17 -17.36 -8.52
CA ARG A 201 -0.79 -17.78 -8.76
C ARG A 201 -0.60 -19.26 -8.47
N ASN A 202 -0.40 -20.02 -9.54
CA ASN A 202 -0.27 -21.49 -9.53
C ASN A 202 0.95 -22.04 -8.76
N LYS A 203 1.87 -21.18 -8.29
CA LYS A 203 3.00 -21.59 -7.46
C LYS A 203 2.64 -21.42 -5.99
N LYS A 204 2.52 -22.55 -5.26
CA LYS A 204 2.30 -22.61 -3.81
C LYS A 204 3.47 -21.93 -3.06
N ASN A 205 3.42 -20.61 -2.91
CA ASN A 205 4.41 -19.88 -2.15
C ASN A 205 4.11 -20.02 -0.66
N ALA A 206 4.80 -20.93 0.02
CA ALA A 206 4.59 -21.23 1.44
C ALA A 206 4.68 -19.99 2.33
N TRP A 207 5.53 -19.02 1.97
CA TRP A 207 5.65 -17.75 2.68
C TRP A 207 4.34 -16.92 2.67
N VAL A 208 3.65 -16.87 1.53
CA VAL A 208 2.37 -16.10 1.44
C VAL A 208 1.26 -16.81 2.20
N TRP A 209 1.24 -18.15 2.18
CA TRP A 209 0.34 -18.93 3.02
C TRP A 209 0.58 -18.67 4.52
N GLY A 210 1.84 -18.68 4.96
CA GLY A 210 2.19 -18.36 6.34
C GLY A 210 1.75 -16.95 6.74
N ALA A 211 1.98 -15.96 5.88
CA ALA A 211 1.50 -14.59 6.09
C ALA A 211 -0.04 -14.53 6.19
N LEU A 212 -0.76 -15.20 5.30
CA LEU A 212 -2.23 -15.22 5.31
C LEU A 212 -2.78 -15.82 6.61
N VAL A 213 -2.26 -16.99 7.02
CA VAL A 213 -2.69 -17.65 8.26
C VAL A 213 -2.43 -16.77 9.48
N LEU A 214 -1.24 -16.15 9.54
CA LEU A 214 -0.89 -15.22 10.61
C LEU A 214 -1.83 -14.01 10.65
N MET A 215 -2.14 -13.42 9.49
CA MET A 215 -3.07 -12.27 9.41
C MET A 215 -4.49 -12.66 9.81
N LEU A 216 -4.99 -13.84 9.39
CA LEU A 216 -6.31 -14.33 9.78
C LEU A 216 -6.39 -14.67 11.26
N LEU A 217 -5.33 -15.23 11.84
CA LEU A 217 -5.23 -15.48 13.27
C LEU A 217 -5.28 -14.16 14.05
N ALA A 218 -4.47 -13.17 13.66
CA ALA A 218 -4.50 -11.84 14.27
C ALA A 218 -5.87 -11.18 14.12
N LEU A 219 -6.51 -11.32 12.94
CA LEU A 219 -7.84 -10.80 12.66
C LEU A 219 -8.92 -11.46 13.55
N ALA A 220 -8.85 -12.77 13.76
CA ALA A 220 -9.77 -13.50 14.65
C ALA A 220 -9.76 -12.90 16.06
N LEU A 221 -8.56 -12.61 16.57
CA LEU A 221 -8.36 -12.09 17.90
C LEU A 221 -8.76 -10.61 18.05
N THR A 222 -8.99 -9.87 16.94
CA THR A 222 -9.59 -8.52 17.01
C THR A 222 -11.07 -8.53 17.40
N LEU A 223 -11.74 -9.70 17.32
CA LEU A 223 -13.17 -9.88 17.63
C LEU A 223 -14.12 -8.99 16.80
N THR A 224 -13.68 -8.51 15.64
CA THR A 224 -14.48 -7.62 14.77
C THR A 224 -15.32 -8.43 13.77
N ARG A 225 -16.62 -8.57 14.04
CA ARG A 225 -17.54 -9.31 13.15
C ARG A 225 -17.60 -8.73 11.73
N GLN A 226 -17.53 -7.40 11.61
CA GLN A 226 -17.60 -6.69 10.34
C GLN A 226 -16.43 -7.03 9.41
N ALA A 227 -15.24 -7.28 9.97
CA ALA A 227 -14.05 -7.58 9.17
C ALA A 227 -14.10 -9.00 8.58
N TRP A 228 -14.71 -9.96 9.30
CA TRP A 228 -14.95 -11.30 8.79
C TRP A 228 -15.96 -11.32 7.63
N LEU A 229 -17.04 -10.53 7.75
CA LEU A 229 -18.01 -10.39 6.68
C LEU A 229 -17.38 -9.75 5.43
N GLY A 230 -16.54 -8.73 5.61
CA GLY A 230 -15.81 -8.11 4.50
C GLY A 230 -14.75 -9.02 3.87
N PHE A 231 -14.08 -9.87 4.65
CA PHE A 231 -13.17 -10.88 4.10
C PHE A 231 -13.92 -11.99 3.35
N GLY A 232 -15.09 -12.41 3.85
CA GLY A 232 -15.88 -13.47 3.23
C GLY A 232 -16.64 -13.03 1.97
N SER A 233 -16.93 -11.74 1.81
CA SER A 233 -17.63 -11.21 0.63
C SER A 233 -16.71 -10.76 -0.51
N GLY A 234 -15.42 -10.55 -0.23
CA GLY A 234 -14.40 -10.12 -1.20
C GLY A 234 -13.72 -11.28 -1.92
#